data_AF-A0A3B9HI75-F1
#
_entry.id   AF-A0A3B9HI75-F1
#
_cell.length_a   1.000
_cell.length_b   1.000
_cell.length_c   1.000
_cell.angle_alpha   90.00
_cell.angle_beta   90.00
_cell.angle_gamma   90.00
#
_symmetry.space_group_name_H-M   'P 1'
#
loop_
_entity.id
_entity.type
_entity.pdbx_description
1 polymer ?
#
loop_
_entity_poly.entity_id
_entity_poly.type
_entity_poly.pdbx_seq_one_letter_code
_entity_poly.pdbx_strand_id
1 'polypeptide(L)' 'MNKVVLSAVVPLLSLALIAIFAITLGYAFYQIHHNTEIGTIGVIGLGLALLILTPLIAFLLERSSEK' A
#
# COMPACT_ATOMS: atom_id res chain seq x y z
N MET A 1 22.14 13.80 -14.45
CA MET A 1 21.79 13.86 -13.01
C MET A 1 22.95 13.31 -12.19
N ASN A 2 23.38 14.00 -11.14
CA ASN A 2 24.50 13.55 -10.31
C ASN A 2 24.11 12.26 -9.55
N LYS A 3 24.89 11.19 -9.69
CA LYS A 3 24.59 9.85 -9.12
C LYS A 3 24.37 9.88 -7.61
N VAL A 4 25.08 10.77 -6.93
CA VAL A 4 24.98 11.00 -5.47
C VAL A 4 23.60 11.55 -5.08
N VAL A 5 23.05 12.48 -5.87
CA VAL A 5 21.73 13.07 -5.60
C VAL A 5 20.64 12.03 -5.80
N LEU A 6 20.71 11.21 -6.85
CA LEU A 6 19.75 10.13 -7.08
C LEU A 6 19.78 9.09 -5.95
N SER A 7 20.98 8.73 -5.50
CA SER A 7 21.18 7.75 -4.40
C SER A 7 20.64 8.25 -3.05
N ALA A 8 20.52 9.55 -2.83
CA ALA A 8 19.95 10.12 -1.61
C ALA A 8 18.43 10.35 -1.74
N VAL A 9 17.97 10.84 -2.88
CA VAL A 9 16.55 11.19 -3.11
C VAL A 9 15.67 9.95 -3.20
N VAL A 10 16.12 8.89 -3.88
CA VAL A 10 15.29 7.68 -4.09
C VAL A 10 14.92 6.99 -2.76
N PRO A 11 15.86 6.73 -1.82
CA PRO A 11 15.52 6.15 -0.53
C PRO A 11 14.58 7.05 0.30
N LEU A 12 14.79 8.36 0.30
CA LEU A 12 13.96 9.31 1.04
C LEU A 12 12.53 9.34 0.50
N LEU A 13 12.37 9.39 -0.83
CA LEU A 13 11.05 9.32 -1.46
C LEU A 13 10.37 7.98 -1.20
N SER A 14 11.11 6.87 -1.28
CA SER A 14 10.57 5.54 -0.95
C SER A 14 10.05 5.50 0.50
N LEU A 15 10.83 6.01 1.44
CA LEU A 15 10.45 6.07 2.85
C LEU A 15 9.20 6.95 3.05
N ALA A 16 9.14 8.11 2.40
CA ALA A 16 7.98 9.00 2.47
C ALA A 16 6.71 8.32 1.90
N LEU A 17 6.82 7.64 0.77
CA LEU A 17 5.69 6.93 0.14
C LEU A 17 5.19 5.77 1.01
N ILE A 18 6.11 4.99 1.59
CA ILE A 18 5.77 3.90 2.52
C ILE A 18 5.06 4.46 3.75
N ALA A 19 5.57 5.56 4.32
CA ALA A 19 4.95 6.20 5.49
C ALA A 19 3.54 6.70 5.19
N ILE A 20 3.35 7.39 4.06
CA ILE A 20 2.03 7.88 3.62
C ILE A 20 1.06 6.72 3.45
N PHE A 21 1.48 5.63 2.79
CA PHE A 21 0.66 4.45 2.60
C PHE A 21 0.26 3.82 3.95
N ALA A 22 1.22 3.61 4.85
CA ALA A 22 0.99 3.00 6.15
C ALA A 22 0.04 3.84 7.03
N ILE A 23 0.23 5.17 7.08
CA ILE A 23 -0.63 6.07 7.84
C ILE A 23 -2.05 6.05 7.30
N THR A 24 -2.21 6.17 5.98
CA THR A 24 -3.53 6.19 5.34
C THR A 24 -4.27 4.88 5.58
N LEU A 25 -3.58 3.75 5.44
CA LEU A 25 -4.17 2.43 5.65
C LEU A 25 -4.50 2.19 7.13
N GLY A 26 -3.63 2.60 8.05
CA GLY A 26 -3.88 2.54 9.49
C GLY A 26 -5.10 3.37 9.90
N TYR A 27 -5.25 4.58 9.34
CA TYR A 27 -6.44 5.41 9.54
C TYR A 27 -7.70 4.73 9.00
N ALA A 28 -7.65 4.14 7.81
CA ALA A 28 -8.78 3.41 7.24
C ALA A 28 -9.21 2.22 8.13
N PHE A 29 -8.24 1.43 8.63
CA PHE A 29 -8.54 0.36 9.57
C PHE A 29 -9.14 0.87 10.88
N TYR A 30 -8.62 1.96 11.43
CA TYR A 30 -9.16 2.57 12.64
C TYR A 30 -10.61 2.99 12.46
N GLN A 31 -10.91 3.70 11.37
CA GLN A 31 -12.27 4.14 11.04
C GLN A 31 -13.22 2.96 10.90
N ILE A 32 -12.82 1.90 10.22
CA ILE A 32 -13.68 0.73 10.01
C ILE A 32 -13.91 -0.02 11.31
N HIS A 33 -12.87 -0.18 12.13
CA HIS A 33 -12.99 -0.94 13.37
C HIS A 33 -13.84 -0.23 14.42
N HIS A 34 -13.69 1.09 14.58
CA HIS A 34 -14.30 1.83 15.69
C HIS A 34 -15.53 2.64 15.30
N ASN A 35 -15.68 3.02 14.02
CA ASN A 35 -16.73 3.94 13.57
C ASN A 35 -17.72 3.31 12.58
N THR A 36 -17.68 1.99 12.38
CA THR A 36 -18.68 1.27 11.57
C THR A 36 -19.23 0.06 12.31
N GLU A 37 -20.46 -0.33 12.01
CA GLU A 37 -21.09 -1.53 12.59
C GLU A 37 -20.41 -2.85 12.15
N ILE A 38 -19.58 -2.80 11.12
CA ILE A 38 -18.83 -3.96 10.60
C ILE A 38 -17.64 -4.31 11.50
N GLY A 39 -17.07 -3.32 12.20
CA GLY A 39 -16.00 -3.49 13.19
C GLY A 39 -14.84 -4.37 12.70
N THR A 40 -14.52 -5.41 13.48
CA THR A 40 -13.43 -6.38 13.18
C THR A 40 -13.59 -7.07 11.83
N ILE A 41 -14.81 -7.40 11.42
CA ILE A 41 -15.05 -8.12 10.15
C ILE A 41 -14.62 -7.25 8.96
N GLY A 42 -14.83 -5.93 9.06
CA GLY A 42 -14.42 -4.99 8.00
C GLY A 42 -12.92 -4.91 7.86
N VAL A 43 -12.18 -4.95 8.98
CA VAL A 43 -10.71 -4.98 8.97
C VAL A 43 -10.19 -6.28 8.34
N ILE A 44 -10.77 -7.42 8.71
CA ILE A 44 -10.40 -8.73 8.12
C ILE A 44 -10.67 -8.74 6.62
N GLY A 45 -11.83 -8.23 6.18
CA GLY A 45 -12.19 -8.14 4.78
C GLY A 45 -11.20 -7.30 3.96
N LEU A 46 -10.80 -6.12 4.45
CA LEU A 46 -9.78 -5.30 3.81
C LEU A 46 -8.40 -5.96 3.82
N GLY A 47 -8.02 -6.60 4.93
CA GLY A 47 -6.75 -7.33 5.02
C GLY A 47 -6.66 -8.46 3.99
N LEU A 48 -7.74 -9.24 3.84
CA LEU A 48 -7.84 -10.29 2.83
C LEU A 48 -7.85 -9.73 1.41
N ALA A 49 -8.55 -8.61 1.18
CA ALA A 49 -8.54 -7.94 -0.11
C ALA A 49 -7.13 -7.50 -0.49
N LEU A 50 -6.37 -6.88 0.42
CA LEU A 50 -4.98 -6.52 0.17
C LEU A 50 -4.10 -7.74 -0.11
N LEU A 51 -4.24 -8.81 0.68
CA LEU A 51 -3.48 -10.05 0.52
C LEU A 51 -3.63 -10.66 -0.89
N ILE A 52 -4.84 -10.61 -1.45
CA ILE A 52 -5.14 -11.21 -2.77
C ILE A 52 -4.87 -10.21 -3.90
N LEU A 53 -5.31 -8.96 -3.75
CA LEU A 53 -5.22 -7.96 -4.82
C LEU A 53 -3.78 -7.53 -5.08
N THR A 54 -2.92 -7.42 -4.06
CA THR A 54 -1.51 -7.02 -4.26
C THR A 54 -0.77 -7.95 -5.24
N PRO A 55 -0.69 -9.27 -5.03
CA PRO A 55 -0.02 -10.17 -5.98
C PRO A 55 -0.77 -10.25 -7.31
N LEU A 56 -2.10 -10.17 -7.32
CA LEU A 56 -2.89 -10.18 -8.56
C LEU A 56 -2.56 -8.96 -9.44
N ILE A 57 -2.53 -7.76 -8.86
CA ILE A 57 -2.18 -6.54 -9.58
C ILE A 57 -0.73 -6.61 -10.06
N ALA A 58 0.20 -7.08 -9.22
CA ALA A 58 1.59 -7.25 -9.62
C ALA A 58 1.72 -8.18 -10.84
N PHE A 59 1.04 -9.32 -10.83
CA PHE A 59 1.00 -10.26 -11.95
C PHE A 59 0.41 -9.63 -13.22
N LEU A 60 -0.69 -8.88 -13.11
CA LEU A 60 -1.31 -8.22 -14.27
C LEU A 60 -0.42 -7.15 -14.87
N LEU A 61 0.28 -6.37 -14.03
CA LEU A 61 1.22 -5.35 -14.47
C LEU A 61 2.43 -6.00 -15.17
N GLU A 62 3.01 -7.05 -14.60
CA GLU A 62 4.12 -7.79 -15.20
C GLU A 62 3.74 -8.36 -16.57
N ARG A 63 2.59 -9.04 -16.66
CA ARG A 63 2.05 -9.55 -17.93
C ARG A 63 1.81 -8.45 -18.97
N SER A 64 1.42 -7.24 -18.54
CA SER A 64 1.19 -6.12 -19.46
C SER A 64 2.49 -5.49 -19.95
N SER A 65 3.58 -5.59 -19.19
CA SER A 65 4.90 -5.08 -19.58
C SER A 65 5.68 -6.04 -20.51
N GLU A 66 5.27 -7.31 -20.60
CA GLU A 66 5.85 -8.30 -21.53
C GLU A 66 5.24 -8.28 -22.95
N LYS A 67 4.27 -7.39 -23.22
CA LYS A 67 3.70 -7.16 -24.56
C LYS A 67 4.32 -5.94 -25.23
#